data_AF-A0A7G6ZDA6-F1
#
_entry.id   AF-A0A7G6ZDA6-F1
#
_cell.length_a   1.000
_cell.length_b   1.000
_cell.length_c   1.000
_cell.angle_alpha   90.00
_cell.angle_beta   90.00
_cell.angle_gamma   90.00
#
_symmetry.space_group_name_H-M   'P 1'
#
loop_
_entity.id
_entity.type
_entity.pdbx_description
1 polymer ?
#
loop_
_entity_poly.entity_id
_entity_poly.type
_entity_poly.pdbx_seq_one_letter_code
_entity_poly.pdbx_strand_id
1 'polypeptide(L)'
;MTSNTNRTARRIVLLSAAILLAATLAGCTPEARAAILNKPAGTTASATSTPAPTAAAPKPGDTLTGAQAVALRKSLPKNGDWVYTTSAGVNIMINSHELLPEPVKADASAQLAAAAQAGHDANDTMNPTLGPVIKRISGSMGKPVVVIVRIWTGNDAGDAKVWRWAVQGPAAKPGLANRFPDAASAVASVQGYIASQPQTTKWEVLVAG
;
A
#
# COMPACT_ATOMS: atom_id res chain seq x y z
N MET A 1 -46.13 -7.49 35.40
CA MET A 1 -46.93 -7.52 34.16
C MET A 1 -45.99 -7.25 32.99
N THR A 2 -45.34 -8.31 32.48
CA THR A 2 -45.52 -8.91 31.13
C THR A 2 -45.03 -7.99 30.00
N SER A 3 -43.77 -8.12 29.56
CA SER A 3 -43.23 -9.07 28.56
C SER A 3 -43.74 -8.84 27.14
N ASN A 4 -42.82 -8.47 26.22
CA ASN A 4 -42.82 -8.95 24.83
C ASN A 4 -41.41 -8.74 24.21
N THR A 5 -40.54 -9.75 24.16
CA THR A 5 -40.48 -10.89 23.22
C THR A 5 -39.86 -10.52 21.86
N ASN A 6 -38.59 -10.89 21.72
CA ASN A 6 -38.01 -11.59 20.56
C ASN A 6 -38.64 -11.34 19.17
N ARG A 7 -37.89 -10.67 18.29
CA ARG A 7 -37.96 -10.96 16.84
C ARG A 7 -36.76 -11.79 16.42
N THR A 8 -36.94 -13.08 16.62
CA THR A 8 -36.18 -14.19 16.02
C THR A 8 -36.61 -14.38 14.56
N ALA A 9 -35.66 -14.60 13.65
CA ALA A 9 -35.67 -15.56 12.51
C ALA A 9 -34.74 -15.06 11.38
N ARG A 10 -33.49 -15.54 11.25
CA ARG A 10 -33.03 -16.77 10.56
C ARG A 10 -33.59 -16.97 9.14
N ARG A 11 -32.69 -16.89 8.14
CA ARG A 11 -32.59 -17.65 6.86
C ARG A 11 -31.29 -17.19 6.15
N ILE A 12 -30.13 -17.82 6.36
CA ILE A 12 -29.50 -18.90 5.57
C ILE A 12 -29.82 -18.82 4.06
N VAL A 13 -28.82 -18.49 3.24
CA VAL A 13 -28.48 -19.19 1.98
C VAL A 13 -26.96 -19.12 1.76
N LEU A 14 -26.33 -20.29 1.78
CA LEU A 14 -24.98 -20.55 1.24
C LEU A 14 -25.00 -20.45 -0.28
N LEU A 15 -23.94 -19.92 -0.90
CA LEU A 15 -23.56 -20.34 -2.24
C LEU A 15 -22.04 -20.32 -2.41
N SER A 16 -21.48 -21.51 -2.23
CA SER A 16 -20.15 -21.91 -2.67
C SER A 16 -20.13 -22.00 -4.19
N ALA A 17 -19.11 -21.44 -4.83
CA ALA A 17 -18.72 -21.79 -6.19
C ALA A 17 -17.20 -21.96 -6.24
N ALA A 18 -16.77 -23.20 -6.04
CA ALA A 18 -15.44 -23.66 -6.40
C ALA A 18 -15.41 -23.89 -7.92
N ILE A 19 -14.45 -23.30 -8.62
CA ILE A 19 -14.09 -23.72 -9.96
C ILE A 19 -12.64 -24.18 -9.89
N LEU A 20 -12.49 -25.50 -9.70
CA LEU A 20 -11.35 -26.26 -10.16
C LEU A 20 -11.53 -26.48 -11.66
N LEU A 21 -10.51 -26.15 -12.46
CA LEU A 21 -10.26 -26.89 -13.69
C LEU A 21 -8.74 -27.04 -13.87
N ALA A 22 -8.32 -28.31 -13.89
CA ALA A 22 -6.96 -28.77 -14.15
C ALA A 22 -6.81 -29.14 -15.64
N ALA A 23 -5.60 -28.95 -16.18
CA ALA A 23 -5.07 -29.66 -17.35
C ALA A 23 -3.53 -29.50 -17.31
N THR A 24 -2.79 -30.44 -16.72
CA THR A 24 -2.16 -31.64 -17.30
C THR A 24 -0.97 -31.39 -18.24
N LEU A 25 0.21 -31.72 -17.68
CA LEU A 25 1.46 -32.25 -18.21
C LEU A 25 1.61 -32.54 -19.73
N ALA A 26 2.70 -32.05 -20.31
CA ALA A 26 3.63 -32.79 -21.21
C ALA A 26 4.87 -31.89 -21.46
N GLY A 27 6.13 -32.30 -21.32
CA GLY A 27 6.69 -33.61 -21.00
C GLY A 27 8.16 -33.48 -20.56
N CYS A 28 8.57 -34.42 -19.73
CA CYS A 28 9.96 -34.79 -19.49
C CYS A 28 10.13 -36.17 -20.11
N THR A 29 11.12 -36.38 -20.98
CA THR A 29 11.98 -37.58 -20.91
C THR A 29 13.28 -37.38 -21.72
N PRO A 30 14.37 -38.07 -21.33
CA PRO A 30 15.73 -37.89 -21.82
C PRO A 30 16.13 -38.95 -22.87
N GLU A 31 17.45 -39.03 -23.18
CA GLU A 31 18.16 -40.17 -23.80
C GLU A 31 18.25 -40.15 -25.35
N ALA A 32 19.32 -40.49 -26.06
CA ALA A 32 20.78 -40.59 -25.86
C ALA A 32 21.40 -40.62 -27.28
N ARG A 33 22.67 -40.22 -27.42
CA ARG A 33 23.77 -41.02 -28.02
C ARG A 33 24.87 -40.11 -28.59
N ALA A 34 26.07 -40.57 -28.29
CA ALA A 34 27.34 -40.08 -28.76
C ALA A 34 27.44 -40.07 -30.30
N ALA A 35 28.06 -39.01 -30.82
CA ALA A 35 28.86 -39.06 -32.03
C ALA A 35 30.28 -38.64 -31.63
N ILE A 36 31.20 -39.58 -31.71
CA ILE A 36 32.64 -39.36 -31.69
C ILE A 36 33.00 -38.71 -33.04
N LEU A 37 34.10 -37.93 -33.05
CA LEU A 37 34.93 -37.59 -34.22
C LEU A 37 34.57 -36.30 -34.97
N ASN A 38 35.20 -35.16 -34.64
CA ASN A 38 36.49 -34.78 -35.23
C ASN A 38 37.00 -33.44 -34.68
N LYS A 39 38.28 -33.41 -34.32
CA LYS A 39 39.07 -32.24 -33.92
C LYS A 39 39.24 -31.30 -35.13
N PRO A 40 39.14 -29.98 -34.92
CA PRO A 40 40.31 -29.14 -35.17
C PRO A 40 40.69 -28.37 -33.91
N ALA A 41 42.00 -28.22 -33.70
CA ALA A 41 42.54 -27.33 -32.67
C ALA A 41 42.19 -25.88 -33.05
N GLY A 42 41.04 -25.41 -32.57
CA GLY A 42 40.70 -24.00 -32.53
C GLY A 42 41.25 -23.43 -31.24
N THR A 43 42.20 -22.51 -31.36
CA THR A 43 42.71 -21.67 -30.28
C THR A 43 41.54 -21.11 -29.48
N THR A 44 41.27 -21.65 -28.29
CA THR A 44 40.39 -21.01 -27.32
C THR A 44 41.09 -19.74 -26.88
N ALA A 45 40.79 -18.64 -27.58
CA ALA A 45 40.94 -17.32 -27.01
C ALA A 45 40.14 -17.33 -25.71
N SER A 46 40.83 -17.21 -24.58
CA SER A 46 40.19 -16.89 -23.31
C SER A 46 39.36 -15.63 -23.55
N ALA A 47 38.05 -15.81 -23.68
CA ALA A 47 37.13 -14.70 -23.63
C ALA A 47 37.31 -14.09 -22.25
N THR A 48 38.07 -13.00 -22.17
CA THR A 48 38.12 -12.13 -21.01
C THR A 48 36.69 -11.63 -20.84
N SER A 49 35.91 -12.30 -19.99
CA SER A 49 34.59 -11.86 -19.61
C SER A 49 34.80 -10.55 -18.86
N THR A 50 34.66 -9.43 -19.57
CA THR A 50 34.53 -8.12 -18.95
C THR A 50 33.45 -8.25 -17.88
N PRO A 51 33.75 -7.99 -16.60
CA PRO A 51 32.75 -8.09 -15.56
C PRO A 51 31.58 -7.19 -15.96
N ALA A 52 30.37 -7.76 -16.00
CA ALA A 52 29.16 -6.99 -16.24
C ALA A 52 29.15 -5.81 -15.27
N PRO A 53 28.86 -4.59 -15.73
CA PRO A 53 28.84 -3.42 -14.85
C PRO A 53 27.91 -3.71 -13.67
N THR A 54 28.45 -3.58 -12.46
CA THR A 54 27.66 -3.70 -11.23
C THR A 54 26.51 -2.72 -11.34
N ALA A 55 25.28 -3.23 -11.42
CA ALA A 55 24.09 -2.39 -11.52
C ALA A 55 24.10 -1.37 -10.38
N ALA A 56 23.86 -0.09 -10.71
CA ALA A 56 23.78 0.95 -9.71
C ALA A 56 22.73 0.61 -8.65
N ALA A 57 23.01 0.94 -7.40
CA ALA A 57 22.06 0.73 -6.32
C ALA A 57 20.78 1.54 -6.60
N PRO A 58 19.57 0.96 -6.39
CA PRO A 58 18.32 1.68 -6.59
C PRO A 58 18.20 2.89 -5.68
N LYS A 59 17.66 3.99 -6.19
CA LYS A 59 17.41 5.23 -5.47
C LYS A 59 15.92 5.41 -5.16
N PRO A 60 15.56 6.25 -4.18
CA PRO A 60 14.16 6.60 -3.94
C PRO A 60 13.49 7.14 -5.21
N GLY A 61 12.29 6.62 -5.52
CA GLY A 61 11.57 6.88 -6.76
C GLY A 61 11.79 5.83 -7.85
N ASP A 62 12.86 5.01 -7.77
CA ASP A 62 13.11 3.98 -8.77
C ASP A 62 12.08 2.85 -8.71
N THR A 63 11.67 2.39 -9.88
CA THR A 63 10.87 1.17 -10.01
C THR A 63 11.78 -0.05 -9.89
N LEU A 64 11.36 -1.02 -9.08
CA LEU A 64 12.09 -2.23 -8.80
C LEU A 64 11.44 -3.42 -9.50
N THR A 65 12.25 -4.30 -10.07
CA THR A 65 11.81 -5.63 -10.46
C THR A 65 11.37 -6.44 -9.23
N GLY A 66 10.53 -7.46 -9.41
CA GLY A 66 10.10 -8.33 -8.32
C GLY A 66 11.26 -8.97 -7.55
N ALA A 67 12.32 -9.39 -8.26
CA ALA A 67 13.52 -9.96 -7.65
C ALA A 67 14.28 -8.93 -6.80
N GLN A 68 14.46 -7.70 -7.30
CA GLN A 68 15.10 -6.61 -6.53
C GLN A 68 14.27 -6.25 -5.31
N ALA A 69 12.95 -6.13 -5.43
CA ALA A 69 12.05 -5.85 -4.32
C ALA A 69 12.15 -6.92 -3.22
N VAL A 70 12.15 -8.20 -3.59
CA VAL A 70 12.30 -9.32 -2.64
C VAL A 70 13.66 -9.30 -1.96
N ALA A 71 14.73 -9.06 -2.72
CA ALA A 71 16.08 -8.98 -2.16
C ALA A 71 16.20 -7.81 -1.17
N LEU A 72 15.70 -6.62 -1.54
CA LEU A 72 15.73 -5.43 -0.71
C LEU A 72 14.91 -5.60 0.56
N ARG A 73 13.68 -6.12 0.49
CA ARG A 73 12.82 -6.34 1.68
C ARG A 73 13.48 -7.18 2.77
N LYS A 74 14.34 -8.14 2.41
CA LYS A 74 15.10 -8.95 3.40
C LYS A 74 16.15 -8.13 4.16
N SER A 75 16.58 -7.01 3.60
CA SER A 75 17.68 -6.19 4.09
C SER A 75 17.24 -4.83 4.67
N LEU A 76 15.95 -4.51 4.60
CA LEU A 76 15.34 -3.24 5.02
C LEU A 76 14.57 -3.39 6.35
N PRO A 77 14.33 -2.30 7.10
CA PRO A 77 14.75 -0.92 6.80
C PRO A 77 16.21 -0.64 7.14
N LYS A 78 16.92 0.04 6.22
CA LYS A 78 18.27 0.60 6.43
C LYS A 78 18.26 2.04 5.95
N ASN A 79 18.81 2.97 6.75
CA ASN A 79 18.87 4.40 6.41
C ASN A 79 17.51 5.03 6.01
N GLY A 80 16.40 4.45 6.48
CA GLY A 80 15.06 4.87 6.11
C GLY A 80 14.55 4.33 4.77
N ASP A 81 15.28 3.46 4.08
CA ASP A 81 14.81 2.89 2.81
C ASP A 81 13.71 1.84 3.03
N TRP A 82 12.71 1.86 2.15
CA TRP A 82 11.56 0.95 2.13
C TRP A 82 11.17 0.58 0.69
N VAL A 83 10.55 -0.59 0.53
CA VAL A 83 9.93 -0.98 -0.74
C VAL A 83 8.42 -0.85 -0.61
N TYR A 84 7.85 0.12 -1.33
CA TYR A 84 6.42 0.28 -1.48
C TYR A 84 5.91 -0.55 -2.66
N THR A 85 4.77 -1.22 -2.51
CA THR A 85 4.08 -1.87 -3.64
C THR A 85 2.76 -1.17 -3.87
N THR A 86 2.61 -0.59 -5.05
CA THR A 86 1.35 0.06 -5.45
C THR A 86 0.24 -0.97 -5.57
N SER A 87 -1.01 -0.50 -5.58
CA SER A 87 -2.17 -1.34 -5.86
C SER A 87 -2.11 -2.03 -7.23
N ALA A 88 -1.38 -1.45 -8.19
CA ALA A 88 -1.10 -2.04 -9.50
C ALA A 88 0.05 -3.08 -9.49
N GLY A 89 0.65 -3.38 -8.34
CA GLY A 89 1.74 -4.35 -8.20
C GLY A 89 3.13 -3.82 -8.55
N VAL A 90 3.27 -2.51 -8.79
CA VAL A 90 4.56 -1.87 -9.08
C VAL A 90 5.34 -1.68 -7.78
N ASN A 91 6.58 -2.14 -7.73
CA ASN A 91 7.45 -1.96 -6.58
C ASN A 91 8.28 -0.68 -6.76
N ILE A 92 8.26 0.21 -5.78
CA ILE A 92 8.95 1.50 -5.82
C ILE A 92 9.82 1.61 -4.58
N MET A 93 11.08 1.97 -4.76
CA MET A 93 11.96 2.32 -3.65
C MET A 93 11.54 3.68 -3.08
N ILE A 94 11.43 3.79 -1.76
CA ILE A 94 11.13 5.05 -1.07
C ILE A 94 12.08 5.23 0.11
N ASN A 95 12.25 6.46 0.57
CA ASN A 95 12.98 6.76 1.79
C ASN A 95 12.08 7.49 2.78
N SER A 96 12.01 7.01 4.03
CA SER A 96 11.16 7.54 5.10
C SER A 96 11.60 8.94 5.57
N HIS A 97 12.80 9.38 5.20
CA HIS A 97 13.33 10.70 5.52
C HIS A 97 13.20 11.71 4.38
N GLU A 98 12.79 11.28 3.18
CA GLU A 98 12.58 12.11 2.01
C GLU A 98 11.10 12.28 1.70
N LEU A 99 10.76 13.22 0.81
CA LEU A 99 9.39 13.33 0.31
C LEU A 99 9.02 12.08 -0.47
N LEU A 100 7.76 11.62 -0.33
CA LEU A 100 7.32 10.48 -1.11
C LEU A 100 7.32 10.80 -2.61
N PRO A 101 7.72 9.85 -3.47
CA PRO A 101 7.52 9.97 -4.90
C PRO A 101 6.04 10.15 -5.23
N GLU A 102 5.72 11.02 -6.20
CA GLU A 102 4.35 11.27 -6.67
C GLU A 102 3.54 10.00 -6.99
N PRO A 103 4.06 8.96 -7.67
CA PRO A 103 3.27 7.74 -7.92
C PRO A 103 2.86 7.01 -6.62
N VAL A 104 3.65 7.12 -5.55
CA VAL A 104 3.35 6.52 -4.25
C VAL A 104 2.28 7.34 -3.53
N LYS A 105 2.37 8.68 -3.57
CA LYS A 105 1.32 9.55 -3.01
C LYS A 105 -0.01 9.35 -3.70
N ALA A 106 -0.02 9.32 -5.04
CA ALA A 106 -1.23 9.13 -5.83
C ALA A 106 -1.91 7.79 -5.52
N ASP A 107 -1.14 6.70 -5.47
CA ASP A 107 -1.66 5.37 -5.13
C ASP A 107 -2.19 5.30 -3.70
N ALA A 108 -1.46 5.84 -2.71
CA ALA A 108 -1.90 5.87 -1.33
C ALA A 108 -3.16 6.72 -1.13
N SER A 109 -3.22 7.91 -1.75
CA SER A 109 -4.41 8.76 -1.75
C SER A 109 -5.62 8.07 -2.40
N ALA A 110 -5.43 7.35 -3.51
CA ALA A 110 -6.50 6.60 -4.17
C ALA A 110 -7.03 5.47 -3.27
N GLN A 111 -6.15 4.72 -2.61
CA GLN A 111 -6.55 3.69 -1.65
C GLN A 111 -7.32 4.26 -0.44
N LEU A 112 -6.93 5.45 0.03
CA LEU A 112 -7.62 6.14 1.11
C LEU A 112 -8.99 6.67 0.68
N ALA A 113 -9.10 7.22 -0.53
CA ALA A 113 -10.36 7.67 -1.10
C ALA A 113 -11.34 6.49 -1.26
N ALA A 114 -10.86 5.37 -1.80
CA ALA A 114 -11.65 4.15 -1.94
C ALA A 114 -12.13 3.62 -0.57
N ALA A 115 -11.25 3.60 0.43
CA ALA A 115 -11.62 3.19 1.79
C ALA A 115 -12.67 4.12 2.41
N ALA A 116 -12.48 5.44 2.27
CA ALA A 116 -13.42 6.45 2.75
C ALA A 116 -14.81 6.31 2.11
N GLN A 117 -14.87 5.95 0.82
CA GLN A 117 -16.13 5.71 0.10
C GLN A 117 -16.79 4.37 0.46
N ALA A 118 -16.00 3.33 0.78
CA ALA A 118 -16.50 1.99 1.04
C ALA A 118 -17.29 1.84 2.36
N GLY A 119 -17.20 2.81 3.26
CA GLY A 119 -17.95 2.81 4.51
C GLY A 119 -18.73 4.10 4.69
N HIS A 120 -20.05 3.99 4.57
CA HIS A 120 -20.98 5.00 5.05
C HIS A 120 -21.22 4.72 6.53
N ASP A 121 -20.54 5.46 7.41
CA ASP A 121 -20.80 5.36 8.84
C ASP A 121 -21.71 6.51 9.28
N ALA A 122 -22.96 6.16 9.52
CA ALA A 122 -24.01 7.02 10.01
C ALA A 122 -23.72 7.68 11.36
N ASN A 123 -22.78 7.12 12.14
CA ASN A 123 -22.55 7.51 13.53
C ASN A 123 -21.35 8.43 13.72
N ASP A 124 -20.82 9.04 12.65
CA ASP A 124 -19.64 9.93 12.70
C ASP A 124 -18.36 9.29 13.25
N THR A 125 -18.40 7.98 13.50
CA THR A 125 -17.28 7.16 13.87
C THR A 125 -16.33 6.99 12.69
N MET A 126 -15.05 6.80 12.99
CA MET A 126 -14.06 6.58 11.94
C MET A 126 -14.45 5.32 11.18
N ASN A 127 -14.73 5.47 9.89
CA ASN A 127 -15.10 4.39 9.00
C ASN A 127 -14.19 3.17 9.28
N PRO A 128 -14.76 2.00 9.63
CA PRO A 128 -13.99 0.85 10.10
C PRO A 128 -13.02 0.33 9.03
N THR A 129 -13.21 0.65 7.75
CA THR A 129 -12.27 0.29 6.67
C THR A 129 -11.10 1.26 6.56
N LEU A 130 -11.27 2.52 6.99
CA LEU A 130 -10.27 3.57 6.82
C LEU A 130 -9.07 3.38 7.77
N GLY A 131 -9.32 3.05 9.04
CA GLY A 131 -8.26 2.83 10.04
C GLY A 131 -7.22 1.77 9.63
N PRO A 132 -7.64 0.56 9.21
CA PRO A 132 -6.74 -0.45 8.69
C PRO A 132 -5.93 0.02 7.47
N VAL A 133 -6.55 0.79 6.56
CA VAL A 133 -5.87 1.31 5.37
C VAL A 133 -4.82 2.34 5.74
N ILE A 134 -5.12 3.30 6.63
CA ILE A 134 -4.16 4.28 7.14
C ILE A 134 -2.97 3.55 7.80
N LYS A 135 -3.24 2.56 8.67
CA LYS A 135 -2.20 1.77 9.36
C LYS A 135 -1.30 1.04 8.36
N ARG A 136 -1.89 0.41 7.35
CA ARG A 136 -1.15 -0.31 6.28
C ARG A 136 -0.27 0.64 5.48
N ILE A 137 -0.81 1.79 5.07
CA ILE A 137 -0.08 2.81 4.29
C ILE A 137 1.10 3.34 5.09
N SER A 138 0.88 3.80 6.33
CA SER A 138 1.97 4.28 7.19
C SER A 138 3.03 3.20 7.44
N GLY A 139 2.61 1.95 7.71
CA GLY A 139 3.52 0.82 7.89
C GLY A 139 4.35 0.50 6.62
N SER A 140 3.77 0.65 5.44
CA SER A 140 4.48 0.45 4.16
C SER A 140 5.45 1.57 3.80
N MET A 141 5.30 2.75 4.42
CA MET A 141 6.12 3.93 4.17
C MET A 141 7.23 4.13 5.21
N GLY A 142 7.14 3.43 6.35
CA GLY A 142 8.09 3.57 7.44
C GLY A 142 8.11 4.95 8.11
N LYS A 143 7.07 5.77 7.89
CA LYS A 143 6.96 7.13 8.42
C LYS A 143 5.54 7.41 8.94
N PRO A 144 5.40 8.36 9.87
CA PRO A 144 4.09 8.81 10.31
C PRO A 144 3.37 9.58 9.19
N VAL A 145 2.06 9.38 9.07
CA VAL A 145 1.24 9.94 8.00
C VAL A 145 0.05 10.68 8.62
N VAL A 146 -0.21 11.88 8.10
CA VAL A 146 -1.48 12.59 8.30
C VAL A 146 -2.31 12.40 7.05
N VAL A 147 -3.53 11.90 7.22
CA VAL A 147 -4.46 11.62 6.14
C VAL A 147 -5.61 12.59 6.22
N ILE A 148 -5.83 13.34 5.15
CA ILE A 148 -6.99 14.20 4.93
C ILE A 148 -7.92 13.45 3.97
N VAL A 149 -9.12 13.12 4.42
CA VAL A 149 -10.11 12.35 3.66
C VAL A 149 -11.43 13.08 3.58
N ARG A 150 -12.07 12.96 2.42
CA ARG A 150 -13.47 13.32 2.26
C ARG A 150 -14.35 12.15 2.68
N ILE A 151 -15.21 12.38 3.66
CA ILE A 151 -16.14 11.37 4.18
C ILE A 151 -17.58 11.86 4.09
N TRP A 152 -18.51 10.91 4.15
CA TRP A 152 -19.93 11.20 4.31
C TRP A 152 -20.27 11.38 5.78
N THR A 153 -21.14 12.34 6.08
CA THR A 153 -21.77 12.49 7.39
C THR A 153 -23.28 12.57 7.21
N GLY A 154 -24.04 11.69 7.88
CA GLY A 154 -25.50 11.64 7.80
C GLY A 154 -26.07 10.22 7.87
N ASN A 155 -27.35 10.11 8.21
CA ASN A 155 -28.07 8.84 8.37
C ASN A 155 -29.26 8.67 7.40
N ASP A 156 -29.61 9.73 6.63
CA ASP A 156 -30.44 9.72 5.40
C ASP A 156 -30.78 11.17 4.98
N ALA A 157 -31.06 11.35 3.66
CA ALA A 157 -31.63 12.51 2.94
C ALA A 157 -30.92 13.89 3.01
N GLY A 158 -29.85 14.04 3.80
CA GLY A 158 -29.09 15.29 3.95
C GLY A 158 -27.58 15.09 3.86
N ASP A 159 -27.14 14.06 3.15
CA ASP A 159 -25.75 13.61 3.09
C ASP A 159 -24.80 14.75 2.70
N ALA A 160 -24.03 15.24 3.67
CA ALA A 160 -23.01 16.23 3.44
C ALA A 160 -21.65 15.52 3.36
N LYS A 161 -20.95 15.70 2.24
CA LYS A 161 -19.54 15.33 2.16
C LYS A 161 -18.72 16.39 2.88
N VAL A 162 -18.06 15.99 3.96
CA VAL A 162 -17.15 16.85 4.73
C VAL A 162 -15.73 16.34 4.60
N TRP A 163 -14.79 17.25 4.82
CA TRP A 163 -13.38 16.90 4.94
C TRP A 163 -13.04 16.66 6.40
N ARG A 164 -12.29 15.60 6.68
CA ARG A 164 -11.74 15.31 8.01
C ARG A 164 -10.29 14.87 7.85
N TRP A 165 -9.53 14.93 8.93
CA TRP A 165 -8.19 14.35 8.94
C TRP A 165 -7.98 13.42 10.13
N ALA A 166 -7.14 12.42 9.94
CA ALA A 166 -6.68 11.49 10.96
C ALA A 166 -5.17 11.42 10.93
N VAL A 167 -4.57 11.10 12.08
CA VAL A 167 -3.12 10.96 12.22
C VAL A 167 -2.80 9.54 12.59
N GLN A 168 -1.80 8.97 11.92
CA GLN A 168 -1.19 7.71 12.29
C GLN A 168 0.29 7.94 12.61
N GLY A 169 0.64 7.72 13.86
CA GLY A 169 2.00 7.83 14.38
C GLY A 169 2.06 7.29 15.82
N PRO A 170 3.27 7.06 16.38
CA PRO A 170 3.45 6.42 17.70
C PRO A 170 2.81 7.18 18.87
N ALA A 171 2.47 8.47 18.70
CA ALA A 171 1.85 9.31 19.74
C ALA A 171 0.41 9.77 19.42
N ALA A 172 -0.19 9.32 18.31
CA ALA A 172 -1.51 9.81 17.90
C ALA A 172 -2.65 8.97 18.47
N LYS A 173 -3.63 9.60 19.12
CA LYS A 173 -4.94 8.97 19.33
C LYS A 173 -5.64 8.91 17.98
N PRO A 174 -6.06 7.73 17.49
CA PRO A 174 -6.77 7.60 16.22
C PRO A 174 -8.19 8.16 16.41
N GLY A 175 -8.35 9.46 16.18
CA GLY A 175 -9.64 10.13 16.10
C GLY A 175 -9.65 10.98 14.84
N LEU A 176 -10.72 10.89 14.06
CA LEU A 176 -10.96 11.87 13.02
C LEU A 176 -11.15 13.23 13.68
N ALA A 177 -10.31 14.20 13.34
CA ALA A 177 -10.41 15.57 13.81
C ALA A 177 -11.72 16.25 13.32
N ASN A 178 -11.81 17.55 13.60
CA ASN A 178 -12.93 18.43 13.23
C ASN A 178 -13.38 18.24 11.77
N ARG A 179 -14.64 18.60 11.50
CA ARG A 179 -15.19 18.66 10.14
C ARG A 179 -14.77 19.97 9.48
N PHE A 180 -14.37 19.88 8.21
CA PHE A 180 -13.99 21.01 7.40
C PHE A 180 -14.88 21.09 6.15
N PRO A 181 -15.24 22.31 5.72
CA PRO A 181 -16.10 22.51 4.54
C PRO A 181 -15.38 22.17 3.23
N ASP A 182 -14.05 22.28 3.20
CA ASP A 182 -13.22 22.08 2.01
C ASP A 182 -11.84 21.51 2.38
N ALA A 183 -11.13 21.02 1.36
CA ALA A 183 -9.80 20.43 1.52
C ALA A 183 -8.76 21.42 2.02
N ALA A 184 -8.82 22.69 1.59
CA ALA A 184 -7.83 23.71 1.95
C ALA A 184 -7.92 24.04 3.45
N SER A 185 -9.13 24.15 3.98
CA SER A 185 -9.41 24.32 5.40
C SER A 185 -8.86 23.14 6.23
N ALA A 186 -9.02 21.91 5.73
CA ALA A 186 -8.46 20.72 6.38
C ALA A 186 -6.92 20.71 6.33
N VAL A 187 -6.32 21.07 5.19
CA VAL A 187 -4.85 21.20 5.03
C VAL A 187 -4.29 22.25 5.98
N ALA A 188 -4.92 23.42 6.10
CA ALA A 188 -4.49 24.47 7.01
C ALA A 188 -4.52 23.99 8.48
N SER A 189 -5.56 23.25 8.87
CA SER A 189 -5.62 22.65 10.21
C SER A 189 -4.52 21.61 10.44
N VAL A 190 -4.22 20.76 9.45
CA VAL A 190 -3.11 19.79 9.52
C VAL A 190 -1.76 20.48 9.63
N GLN A 191 -1.54 21.56 8.89
CA GLN A 191 -0.30 22.35 8.99
C GLN A 191 -0.12 22.94 10.39
N GLY A 192 -1.19 23.48 10.99
CA GLY A 192 -1.18 23.94 12.38
C GLY A 192 -0.86 22.82 13.36
N TYR A 193 -1.43 21.63 13.16
CA TYR A 193 -1.10 20.44 13.96
C TYR A 193 0.38 20.07 13.81
N ILE A 194 0.90 19.90 12.59
CA ILE A 194 2.29 19.52 12.32
C ILE A 194 3.26 20.54 12.93
N ALA A 195 2.97 21.84 12.84
CA ALA A 195 3.78 22.88 13.46
C ALA A 195 3.85 22.78 14.99
N SER A 196 2.81 22.24 15.64
CA SER A 196 2.77 21.98 17.09
C SER A 196 3.52 20.71 17.52
N GLN A 197 3.89 19.83 16.59
CA GLN A 197 4.59 18.58 16.88
C GLN A 197 6.11 18.79 17.02
N PRO A 198 6.82 17.86 17.68
CA PRO A 198 8.28 17.88 17.68
C PRO A 198 8.85 17.89 16.26
N GLN A 199 9.72 18.88 15.98
CA GLN A 199 10.33 19.11 14.66
C GLN A 199 11.20 17.93 14.17
N THR A 200 11.51 16.98 15.05
CA THR A 200 12.18 15.71 14.73
C THR A 200 11.30 14.75 13.94
N THR A 201 9.98 14.97 13.91
CA THR A 201 9.03 14.11 13.21
C THR A 201 8.79 14.62 11.80
N LYS A 202 9.25 13.88 10.79
CA LYS A 202 8.90 14.15 9.39
C LYS A 202 7.55 13.52 9.06
N TRP A 203 6.51 14.36 8.99
CA TRP A 203 5.16 13.96 8.63
C TRP A 203 4.97 13.96 7.12
N GLU A 204 4.28 12.95 6.61
CA GLU A 204 3.71 12.99 5.26
C GLU A 204 2.24 13.38 5.32
N VAL A 205 1.81 14.28 4.44
CA VAL A 205 0.40 14.66 4.31
C VAL A 205 -0.17 14.05 3.04
N LEU A 206 -1.18 13.19 3.18
CA LEU A 206 -1.91 12.61 2.07
C LEU A 206 -3.31 13.21 2.01
N VAL A 207 -3.71 13.73 0.84
CA VAL A 207 -5.06 14.25 0.60
C VAL A 207 -5.80 13.28 -0.31
N ALA A 208 -6.98 12.83 0.11
CA ALA A 208 -7.83 11.86 -0.57
C ALA A 208 -9.27 12.39 -0.63
N GLY A 209 -9.75 12.77 -1.82
CA GLY A 209 -10.99 13.52 -2.03
C GLY A 209 -11.86 13.02 -3.16
#